data_AF-A0A1D6HDE1-F1
#
_entry.id   AF-A0A1D6HDE1-F1
#
_cell.length_a   1.000
_cell.length_b   1.000
_cell.length_c   1.000
_cell.angle_alpha   90.00
_cell.angle_beta   90.00
_cell.angle_gamma   90.00
#
_symmetry.space_group_name_H-M   'P 1'
#
loop_
_entity.id
_entity.type
_entity.pdbx_description
1 polymer ?
#
loop_
_entity_poly.entity_id
_entity_poly.type
_entity_poly.pdbx_seq_one_letter_code
_entity_poly.pdbx_strand_id
1 'polypeptide(L)'
;MPLYDYVYSTMDKSSDQLYETSLRGAEETPGLVHLTHMTDLQSVYHLRIGFASVASRPSATGAMWWYMWVLWPVAWLSMALAWAYGSSAFVVERIKLGKLRMQTWAVPRYNFQYGLSWERESINGLIERAILDADARGVKVLSLGLLNQAKQLNGGGELFRHRYPKLRVRLVDGSGLATAVVLRSIPRDAKQVLLHAGPSKVACATAAALCERGVQVVMNPNKEYDMLKSQIADSKASYLERRSDNHHTPQVWLVDSIDDEEQKMAPKGAVFVPISQFPIKKIRKDCTYLSTPAMKIPETMQ
;
A
#
# COMPACT_ATOMS: atom_id res chain seq x y z
N MET A 1 -17.02 -28.73 3.02
CA MET A 1 -15.57 -28.75 2.72
C MET A 1 -15.35 -28.95 1.22
N PRO A 2 -14.31 -28.38 0.61
CA PRO A 2 -13.97 -28.67 -0.78
C PRO A 2 -13.49 -30.12 -0.93
N LEU A 3 -14.10 -30.88 -1.85
CA LEU A 3 -13.73 -32.27 -2.15
C LEU A 3 -12.24 -32.43 -2.49
N TYR A 4 -11.67 -31.41 -3.14
CA TYR A 4 -10.27 -31.38 -3.56
C TYR A 4 -9.29 -31.54 -2.39
N ASP A 5 -9.46 -30.82 -1.28
CA ASP A 5 -8.52 -30.88 -0.15
C ASP A 5 -8.52 -32.24 0.56
N TYR A 6 -9.67 -32.93 0.53
CA TYR A 6 -9.80 -34.30 1.02
C TYR A 6 -9.05 -35.28 0.11
N VAL A 7 -9.25 -35.18 -1.21
CA VAL A 7 -8.59 -36.06 -2.20
C VAL A 7 -7.06 -35.95 -2.15
N TYR A 8 -6.54 -34.73 -1.97
CA TYR A 8 -5.09 -34.49 -1.95
C TYR A 8 -4.45 -34.50 -0.56
N SER A 9 -5.20 -34.86 0.49
CA SER A 9 -4.71 -34.89 1.88
C SER A 9 -4.09 -33.56 2.35
N THR A 10 -4.58 -32.43 1.81
CA THR A 10 -4.17 -31.07 2.20
C THR A 10 -5.08 -30.46 3.26
N MET A 11 -5.95 -31.27 3.87
CA MET A 11 -6.91 -30.83 4.88
C MET A 11 -6.21 -30.34 6.15
N ASP A 12 -6.50 -29.10 6.53
CA ASP A 12 -6.12 -28.59 7.86
C ASP A 12 -7.03 -29.20 8.95
N LYS A 13 -6.42 -29.67 10.04
CA LYS A 13 -7.11 -30.33 11.17
C LYS A 13 -8.14 -29.44 11.86
N SER A 14 -8.05 -28.12 11.72
CA SER A 14 -8.95 -27.14 12.33
C SER A 14 -10.16 -26.77 11.46
N SER A 15 -10.26 -27.30 10.24
CA SER A 15 -11.29 -26.93 9.26
C SER A 15 -12.73 -27.09 9.77
N ASP A 16 -13.04 -28.20 10.45
CA ASP A 16 -14.38 -28.45 10.99
C ASP A 16 -14.71 -27.50 12.14
N GLN A 17 -13.75 -27.28 13.04
CA GLN A 17 -13.90 -26.32 14.14
C GLN A 17 -14.12 -24.89 13.60
N LEU A 18 -13.40 -24.51 12.54
CA LEU A 18 -13.56 -23.21 11.88
C LEU A 18 -14.96 -23.08 11.26
N TYR A 19 -15.44 -24.12 10.58
CA TYR A 19 -16.78 -24.14 10.00
C TYR A 19 -17.88 -24.01 11.07
N GLU A 20 -17.82 -24.81 12.13
CA GLU A 20 -18.74 -24.75 13.26
C GLU A 20 -18.74 -23.39 13.95
N THR A 21 -17.55 -22.80 14.13
CA THR A 21 -17.43 -21.45 14.71
C THR A 21 -18.04 -20.40 13.79
N SER A 22 -17.88 -20.53 12.48
CA SER A 22 -18.51 -19.64 11.49
C SER A 22 -20.03 -19.77 11.48
N LEU A 23 -20.58 -20.98 11.65
CA LEU A 23 -22.03 -21.21 11.73
C LEU A 23 -22.66 -20.59 12.97
N ARG A 24 -21.94 -20.57 14.10
CA ARG A 24 -22.41 -19.93 15.34
C ARG A 24 -22.60 -18.43 15.20
N GLY A 25 -22.01 -17.78 14.19
CA GLY A 25 -22.23 -16.37 13.89
C GLY A 25 -21.72 -15.41 14.97
N ALA A 26 -20.88 -15.87 15.90
CA ALA A 26 -20.30 -15.01 16.92
C ALA A 26 -19.38 -13.98 16.25
N GLU A 27 -19.82 -12.73 16.23
CA GLU A 27 -19.10 -11.64 15.61
C GLU A 27 -17.85 -11.31 16.42
N GLU A 28 -16.72 -11.95 16.09
CA GLU A 28 -15.45 -11.66 16.74
C GLU A 28 -14.98 -10.26 16.32
N THR A 29 -14.88 -9.33 17.28
CA THR A 29 -14.24 -8.03 17.06
C THR A 29 -12.77 -8.24 16.68
N PRO A 30 -12.34 -7.82 15.47
CA PRO A 30 -10.94 -7.88 15.11
C PRO A 30 -10.14 -6.78 15.82
N GLY A 31 -8.87 -7.06 16.12
CA GLY A 31 -7.96 -6.04 16.66
C GLY A 31 -7.50 -5.06 15.57
N LEU A 32 -7.43 -5.51 14.33
CA LEU A 32 -6.98 -4.77 13.16
C LEU A 32 -7.89 -5.04 11.96
N VAL A 33 -8.23 -3.99 11.21
CA VAL A 33 -8.90 -4.09 9.91
C VAL A 33 -8.01 -3.53 8.82
N HIS A 34 -7.83 -4.25 7.72
CA HIS A 34 -7.23 -3.75 6.49
C HIS A 34 -8.31 -3.47 5.45
N LEU A 35 -8.49 -2.20 5.10
CA LEU A 35 -9.48 -1.78 4.11
C LEU A 35 -8.85 -1.74 2.71
N THR A 36 -9.28 -2.63 1.83
CA THR A 36 -8.80 -2.75 0.45
C THR A 36 -9.94 -2.52 -0.55
N HIS A 37 -9.67 -2.70 -1.83
CA HIS A 37 -10.65 -2.72 -2.91
C HIS A 37 -10.15 -3.59 -4.07
N MET A 38 -11.01 -3.83 -5.06
CA MET A 38 -10.63 -4.61 -6.24
C MET A 38 -9.72 -3.77 -7.15
N THR A 39 -8.76 -4.41 -7.82
CA THR A 39 -7.80 -3.72 -8.69
C THR A 39 -8.30 -3.68 -10.13
N ASP A 40 -8.17 -4.79 -10.84
CA ASP A 40 -8.72 -5.00 -12.18
C ASP A 40 -9.97 -5.89 -12.12
N LEU A 41 -10.62 -6.11 -13.27
CA LEU A 41 -11.83 -6.93 -13.34
C LEU A 41 -11.59 -8.36 -12.83
N GLN A 42 -10.41 -8.92 -13.05
CA GLN A 42 -10.05 -10.30 -12.71
C GLN A 42 -9.70 -10.47 -11.22
N SER A 43 -9.36 -9.40 -10.52
CA SER A 43 -9.00 -9.40 -9.10
C SER A 43 -10.10 -9.98 -8.20
N VAL A 44 -11.36 -9.97 -8.65
CA VAL A 44 -12.48 -10.64 -7.96
C VAL A 44 -12.26 -12.14 -7.78
N TYR A 45 -11.57 -12.80 -8.72
CA TYR A 45 -11.26 -14.22 -8.63
C TYR A 45 -10.11 -14.54 -7.69
N HIS A 46 -9.31 -13.54 -7.35
CA HIS A 46 -8.27 -13.65 -6.33
C HIS A 46 -8.82 -13.41 -4.91
N LEU A 47 -10.12 -13.08 -4.76
CA LEU A 47 -10.79 -13.16 -3.46
C LEU A 47 -10.91 -14.64 -3.06
N ARG A 48 -10.52 -14.96 -1.82
CA ARG A 48 -10.57 -16.33 -1.29
C ARG A 48 -11.98 -16.94 -1.21
N ILE A 49 -13.01 -16.12 -1.39
CA ILE A 49 -14.41 -16.54 -1.43
C ILE A 49 -14.74 -17.29 -2.74
N GLY A 50 -14.01 -17.01 -3.83
CA GLY A 50 -14.23 -17.64 -5.13
C GLY A 50 -13.44 -18.94 -5.28
N PHE A 51 -12.43 -18.91 -6.15
CA PHE A 51 -11.62 -20.09 -6.46
C PHE A 51 -10.32 -20.06 -5.67
N ALA A 52 -10.21 -20.83 -4.60
CA ALA A 52 -9.00 -20.90 -3.76
C ALA A 52 -7.73 -21.21 -4.58
N SER A 53 -7.84 -22.03 -5.64
CA SER A 53 -6.75 -22.34 -6.57
C SER A 53 -6.30 -21.16 -7.43
N VAL A 54 -7.19 -20.19 -7.68
CA VAL A 54 -6.88 -18.94 -8.38
C VAL A 54 -6.28 -17.94 -7.40
N ALA A 55 -6.89 -17.81 -6.22
CA ALA A 55 -6.41 -16.92 -5.16
C ALA A 55 -5.01 -17.31 -4.64
N SER A 56 -4.61 -18.58 -4.73
CA SER A 56 -3.27 -19.04 -4.32
C SER A 56 -2.17 -18.75 -5.34
N ARG A 57 -2.53 -18.37 -6.57
CA ARG A 57 -1.56 -18.05 -7.63
C ARG A 57 -1.36 -16.55 -7.73
N PRO A 58 -0.11 -16.08 -7.93
CA PRO A 58 0.10 -14.69 -8.32
C PRO A 58 -0.65 -14.43 -9.63
N SER A 59 -1.12 -13.19 -9.83
CA SER A 59 -1.75 -12.74 -11.07
C SER A 59 -0.74 -12.80 -12.21
N ALA A 60 -0.51 -13.99 -12.75
CA ALA A 60 0.41 -14.27 -13.83
C ALA A 60 -0.39 -14.40 -15.12
N THR A 61 -0.09 -13.53 -16.08
CA THR A 61 -0.78 -13.34 -17.35
C THR A 61 -0.72 -14.54 -18.31
N GLY A 62 0.07 -15.59 -18.02
CA GLY A 62 0.38 -16.65 -18.99
C GLY A 62 -0.38 -17.98 -18.86
N ALA A 63 -0.78 -18.41 -17.65
CA ALA A 63 -1.21 -19.81 -17.44
C ALA A 63 -2.74 -20.01 -17.45
N MET A 64 -3.50 -18.93 -17.64
CA MET A 64 -4.86 -18.78 -17.13
C MET A 64 -5.88 -18.39 -18.22
N TRP A 65 -5.46 -18.34 -19.49
CA TRP A 65 -6.17 -17.53 -20.48
C TRP A 65 -7.56 -18.05 -20.82
N TRP A 66 -7.70 -19.36 -21.06
CA TRP A 66 -8.92 -19.95 -21.61
C TRP A 66 -10.13 -19.87 -20.65
N TYR A 67 -9.95 -20.16 -19.37
CA TYR A 67 -11.05 -20.06 -18.40
C TYR A 67 -11.29 -18.62 -17.93
N MET A 68 -10.30 -17.72 -18.03
CA MET A 68 -10.53 -16.30 -17.79
C MET A 68 -11.46 -15.69 -18.85
N TRP A 69 -11.41 -16.16 -20.10
CA TRP A 69 -12.40 -15.80 -21.11
C TRP A 69 -13.82 -16.29 -20.76
N VAL A 70 -13.94 -17.50 -20.23
CA VAL A 70 -15.23 -18.06 -19.79
C VAL A 70 -15.79 -17.33 -18.58
N LEU A 71 -14.92 -16.96 -17.63
CA LEU A 71 -15.31 -16.30 -16.39
C LEU A 71 -15.55 -14.80 -16.58
N TRP A 72 -14.93 -14.16 -17.59
CA TRP A 72 -15.03 -12.72 -17.84
C TRP A 72 -16.45 -12.12 -17.71
N PRO A 73 -17.52 -12.70 -18.29
CA PRO A 73 -18.87 -12.15 -18.14
C PRO A 73 -19.34 -12.12 -16.69
N VAL A 74 -18.96 -13.13 -15.90
CA VAL A 74 -19.26 -13.20 -14.46
C VAL A 74 -18.53 -12.09 -13.71
N ALA A 75 -17.29 -11.79 -14.07
CA ALA A 75 -16.52 -10.71 -13.45
C ALA A 75 -17.18 -9.35 -13.73
N TRP A 76 -17.61 -9.13 -14.97
CA TRP A 76 -18.33 -7.92 -15.38
C TRP A 76 -19.65 -7.74 -14.64
N LEU A 77 -20.44 -8.82 -14.56
CA LEU A 77 -21.69 -8.82 -13.81
C LEU A 77 -21.44 -8.56 -12.32
N SER A 78 -20.43 -9.21 -11.74
CA SER A 78 -20.04 -9.00 -10.34
C SER A 78 -19.65 -7.55 -10.08
N MET A 79 -18.85 -6.94 -10.96
CA MET A 79 -18.49 -5.53 -10.89
C MET A 79 -19.73 -4.63 -10.96
N ALA A 80 -20.63 -4.87 -11.93
CA ALA A 80 -21.85 -4.08 -12.08
C ALA A 80 -22.75 -4.17 -10.83
N LEU A 81 -22.92 -5.37 -10.28
CA LEU A 81 -23.67 -5.58 -9.04
C LEU A 81 -23.01 -4.92 -7.84
N ALA A 82 -21.69 -5.04 -7.69
CA ALA A 82 -20.93 -4.37 -6.64
C ALA A 82 -21.01 -2.85 -6.75
N TRP A 83 -21.03 -2.31 -7.98
CA TRP A 83 -21.19 -0.87 -8.19
C TRP A 83 -22.60 -0.40 -7.83
N ALA A 84 -23.63 -1.06 -8.36
CA ALA A 84 -25.03 -0.67 -8.19
C ALA A 84 -25.54 -0.87 -6.76
N TYR A 85 -25.16 -1.98 -6.11
CA TYR A 85 -25.71 -2.40 -4.82
C TYR A 85 -24.70 -2.35 -3.67
N GLY A 86 -23.42 -2.17 -3.96
CA GLY A 86 -22.37 -2.12 -2.94
C GLY A 86 -22.47 -0.84 -2.11
N SER A 87 -23.10 -0.96 -0.95
CA SER A 87 -23.37 0.13 -0.02
C SER A 87 -22.47 0.11 1.22
N SER A 88 -21.67 -0.93 1.42
CA SER A 88 -20.75 -1.04 2.55
C SER A 88 -19.53 -1.89 2.19
N ALA A 89 -18.45 -1.72 2.95
CA ALA A 89 -17.33 -2.63 2.88
C ALA A 89 -17.72 -3.97 3.49
N PHE A 90 -17.23 -5.06 2.92
CA PHE A 90 -17.54 -6.42 3.37
C PHE A 90 -16.27 -7.20 3.70
N VAL A 91 -16.38 -8.14 4.64
CA VAL A 91 -15.25 -8.96 5.08
C VAL A 91 -14.89 -9.98 3.99
N VAL A 92 -13.70 -9.87 3.42
CA VAL A 92 -13.17 -10.82 2.43
C VAL A 92 -12.26 -11.88 3.04
N GLU A 93 -11.63 -11.57 4.17
CA GLU A 93 -10.69 -12.47 4.82
C GLU A 93 -10.68 -12.25 6.33
N ARG A 94 -10.53 -13.34 7.09
CA ARG A 94 -10.27 -13.31 8.53
C ARG A 94 -8.97 -14.07 8.79
N ILE A 95 -7.98 -13.40 9.38
CA ILE A 95 -6.67 -13.97 9.69
C ILE A 95 -6.48 -13.91 11.20
N LYS A 96 -6.07 -15.03 11.79
CA LYS A 96 -5.62 -15.10 13.18
C LYS A 96 -4.14 -15.45 13.21
N LEU A 97 -3.33 -14.55 13.74
CA LEU A 97 -1.88 -14.68 13.81
C LEU A 97 -1.40 -14.52 15.25
N GLY A 98 -1.24 -15.64 15.94
CA GLY A 98 -1.00 -15.66 17.38
C GLY A 98 -2.11 -14.93 18.14
N LYS A 99 -1.77 -13.80 18.78
CA LYS A 99 -2.72 -12.92 19.50
C LYS A 99 -3.38 -11.87 18.60
N LEU A 100 -2.89 -11.69 17.37
CA LEU A 100 -3.44 -10.72 16.42
C LEU A 100 -4.64 -11.33 15.70
N ARG A 101 -5.78 -10.64 15.79
CA ARG A 101 -6.99 -10.95 15.01
C ARG A 101 -7.16 -9.86 13.97
N MET A 102 -7.05 -10.22 12.71
CA MET A 102 -7.06 -9.31 11.58
C MET A 102 -8.23 -9.65 10.66
N GLN A 103 -8.84 -8.63 10.08
CA GLN A 103 -9.80 -8.81 8.99
C GLN A 103 -9.40 -7.93 7.81
N THR A 104 -9.62 -8.45 6.60
CA THR A 104 -9.52 -7.66 5.38
C THR A 104 -10.94 -7.34 4.93
N TRP A 105 -11.24 -6.06 4.79
CA TRP A 105 -12.53 -5.57 4.30
C TRP A 105 -12.34 -4.99 2.90
N ALA A 106 -13.20 -5.33 1.96
CA ALA A 106 -13.15 -4.79 0.61
C ALA A 106 -14.25 -3.75 0.42
N VAL A 107 -13.87 -2.56 -0.04
CA VAL A 107 -14.80 -1.58 -0.60
C VAL A 107 -15.25 -2.12 -1.97
N PRO A 108 -16.56 -2.17 -2.28
CA PRO A 108 -17.09 -2.75 -3.51
C PRO A 108 -16.85 -1.84 -4.73
N ARG A 109 -15.59 -1.50 -4.99
CA ARG A 109 -15.12 -0.60 -6.05
C ARG A 109 -13.82 -1.12 -6.65
N TYR A 110 -13.57 -0.75 -7.91
CA TYR A 110 -12.42 -1.15 -8.72
C TYR A 110 -11.50 0.05 -9.00
N ASN A 111 -10.22 -0.18 -9.31
CA ASN A 111 -9.23 0.89 -9.54
C ASN A 111 -9.73 2.01 -10.45
N PHE A 112 -10.36 1.67 -11.58
CA PHE A 112 -10.81 2.66 -12.55
C PHE A 112 -11.85 3.62 -11.96
N GLN A 113 -12.68 3.16 -11.01
CA GLN A 113 -13.72 3.97 -10.36
C GLN A 113 -13.11 5.03 -9.42
N TYR A 114 -11.97 4.73 -8.79
CA TYR A 114 -11.22 5.74 -8.01
C TYR A 114 -10.64 6.86 -8.89
N GLY A 115 -10.45 6.59 -10.18
CA GLY A 115 -10.05 7.59 -11.17
C GLY A 115 -11.19 8.52 -11.60
N LEU A 116 -12.45 8.14 -11.35
CA LEU A 116 -13.62 8.93 -11.74
C LEU A 116 -13.89 9.99 -10.68
N SER A 117 -13.78 11.27 -11.05
CA SER A 117 -13.92 12.38 -10.11
C SER A 117 -15.30 12.44 -9.45
N TRP A 118 -16.37 12.04 -10.15
CA TRP A 118 -17.74 12.02 -9.63
C TRP A 118 -18.01 10.88 -8.64
N GLU A 119 -17.22 9.80 -8.66
CA GLU A 119 -17.35 8.71 -7.69
C GLU A 119 -16.66 9.01 -6.35
N ARG A 120 -15.86 10.09 -6.27
CA ARG A 120 -15.05 10.39 -5.06
C ARG A 120 -15.89 10.50 -3.80
N GLU A 121 -17.04 11.16 -3.87
CA GLU A 121 -17.94 11.33 -2.71
C GLU A 121 -18.56 9.98 -2.30
N SER A 122 -19.05 9.21 -3.29
CA SER A 122 -19.59 7.85 -3.11
C SER A 122 -18.57 6.93 -2.44
N ILE A 123 -17.34 6.90 -2.95
CA ILE A 123 -16.22 6.12 -2.41
C ILE A 123 -15.88 6.57 -0.98
N ASN A 124 -15.76 7.88 -0.75
CA ASN A 124 -15.50 8.40 0.60
C ASN A 124 -16.61 8.03 1.58
N GLY A 125 -17.87 8.03 1.15
CA GLY A 125 -18.99 7.56 1.97
C GLY A 125 -18.89 6.07 2.33
N LEU A 126 -18.38 5.22 1.43
CA LEU A 126 -18.12 3.81 1.73
C LEU A 126 -16.98 3.63 2.73
N ILE A 127 -15.88 4.37 2.54
CA ILE A 127 -14.73 4.36 3.46
C ILE A 127 -15.14 4.88 4.84
N GLU A 128 -15.92 5.96 4.89
CA GLU A 128 -16.45 6.56 6.11
C GLU A 128 -17.29 5.57 6.90
N ARG A 129 -18.24 4.89 6.24
CA ARG A 129 -19.06 3.84 6.87
C ARG A 129 -18.20 2.73 7.44
N ALA A 130 -17.19 2.27 6.70
CA ALA A 130 -16.26 1.25 7.19
C ALA A 130 -15.47 1.71 8.43
N ILE A 131 -15.04 2.97 8.46
CA ILE A 131 -14.35 3.54 9.63
C ILE A 131 -15.28 3.58 10.85
N LEU A 132 -16.50 4.06 10.67
CA LEU A 132 -17.48 4.17 11.75
C LEU A 132 -17.91 2.79 12.27
N ASP A 133 -18.10 1.81 11.37
CA ASP A 133 -18.41 0.43 11.74
C ASP A 133 -17.25 -0.21 12.52
N ALA A 134 -16.00 0.00 12.08
CA ALA A 134 -14.83 -0.46 12.82
C ALA A 134 -14.72 0.19 14.21
N ASP A 135 -15.00 1.49 14.33
CA ASP A 135 -15.02 2.17 15.63
C ASP A 135 -16.10 1.60 16.56
N ALA A 136 -17.32 1.45 16.04
CA ALA A 136 -18.47 0.93 16.79
C ALA A 136 -18.19 -0.48 17.32
N ARG A 137 -17.54 -1.32 16.51
CA ARG A 137 -17.12 -2.69 16.88
C ARG A 137 -15.97 -2.74 17.87
N GLY A 138 -15.29 -1.62 18.13
CA GLY A 138 -14.14 -1.55 19.04
C GLY A 138 -12.81 -1.99 18.41
N VAL A 139 -12.67 -1.89 17.08
CA VAL A 139 -11.42 -2.15 16.38
C VAL A 139 -10.35 -1.14 16.80
N LYS A 140 -9.13 -1.59 17.07
CA LYS A 140 -8.06 -0.70 17.57
C LYS A 140 -7.36 0.07 16.46
N VAL A 141 -7.22 -0.54 15.28
CA VAL A 141 -6.50 0.03 14.14
C VAL A 141 -7.23 -0.34 12.84
N LEU A 142 -7.44 0.64 11.97
CA LEU A 142 -7.90 0.43 10.61
C LEU A 142 -6.87 0.99 9.63
N SER A 143 -6.31 0.13 8.79
CA SER A 143 -5.35 0.54 7.76
C SER A 143 -6.04 0.76 6.42
N LEU A 144 -5.77 1.90 5.78
CA LEU A 144 -6.27 2.24 4.45
C LEU A 144 -5.30 1.69 3.38
N GLY A 145 -5.70 0.59 2.73
CA GLY A 145 -4.96 -0.05 1.65
C GLY A 145 -5.26 0.54 0.27
N LEU A 146 -4.33 0.35 -0.66
CA LEU A 146 -4.46 0.75 -2.07
C LEU A 146 -4.88 2.22 -2.24
N LEU A 147 -5.90 2.52 -3.06
CA LEU A 147 -6.34 3.89 -3.35
C LEU A 147 -7.25 4.46 -2.25
N ASN A 148 -7.64 3.68 -1.23
CA ASN A 148 -8.41 4.17 -0.09
C ASN A 148 -7.64 5.24 0.72
N GLN A 149 -6.31 5.26 0.62
CA GLN A 149 -5.42 6.24 1.25
C GLN A 149 -4.98 7.37 0.32
N ALA A 150 -5.52 7.48 -0.89
CA ALA A 150 -5.06 8.46 -1.85
C ALA A 150 -5.23 9.90 -1.32
N LYS A 151 -4.16 10.71 -1.41
CA LYS A 151 -4.17 12.11 -0.94
C LYS A 151 -5.30 12.92 -1.58
N GLN A 152 -5.54 12.72 -2.88
CA GLN A 152 -6.59 13.40 -3.63
C GLN A 152 -8.02 12.95 -3.28
N LEU A 153 -8.16 11.78 -2.65
CA LEU A 153 -9.45 11.22 -2.26
C LEU A 153 -9.87 11.74 -0.88
N ASN A 154 -9.01 11.58 0.13
CA ASN A 154 -9.33 11.90 1.53
C ASN A 154 -8.13 12.36 2.37
N GLY A 155 -7.04 12.78 1.73
CA GLY A 155 -5.80 13.16 2.42
C GLY A 155 -5.05 11.98 3.05
N GLY A 156 -5.39 10.73 2.70
CA GLY A 156 -4.90 9.53 3.38
C GLY A 156 -5.47 9.37 4.78
N GLY A 157 -6.76 9.65 4.93
CA GLY A 157 -7.52 9.52 6.18
C GLY A 157 -7.68 10.81 6.98
N GLU A 158 -6.93 11.87 6.69
CA GLU A 158 -7.02 13.15 7.42
C GLU A 158 -8.43 13.77 7.37
N LEU A 159 -9.14 13.61 6.24
CA LEU A 159 -10.55 14.03 6.12
C LEU A 159 -11.41 13.46 7.27
N PHE A 160 -11.27 12.17 7.56
CA PHE A 160 -12.08 11.49 8.58
C PHE A 160 -11.60 11.81 10.00
N ARG A 161 -10.29 12.05 10.19
CA ARG A 161 -9.74 12.49 11.48
C ARG A 161 -10.27 13.87 11.87
N HIS A 162 -10.36 14.79 10.92
CA HIS A 162 -10.92 16.12 11.15
C HIS A 162 -12.43 16.06 11.39
N ARG A 163 -13.15 15.25 10.61
CA ARG A 163 -14.60 15.10 10.75
C ARG A 163 -15.01 14.41 12.05
N TYR A 164 -14.22 13.45 12.52
CA TYR A 164 -14.48 12.66 13.71
C TYR A 164 -13.28 12.67 14.68
N PRO A 165 -13.07 13.78 15.41
CA PRO A 165 -11.91 13.92 16.31
C PRO A 165 -11.95 12.97 17.52
N LYS A 166 -13.09 12.32 17.78
CA LYS A 166 -13.30 11.39 18.90
C LYS A 166 -13.25 9.90 18.48
N LEU A 167 -12.78 9.58 17.27
CA LEU A 167 -12.59 8.18 16.86
C LEU A 167 -11.62 7.48 17.83
N ARG A 168 -12.03 6.32 18.31
CA ARG A 168 -11.24 5.39 19.13
C ARG A 168 -10.37 4.51 18.23
N VAL A 169 -10.88 4.15 17.04
CA VAL A 169 -10.11 3.43 16.03
C VAL A 169 -9.00 4.34 15.48
N ARG A 170 -7.77 3.81 15.43
CA ARG A 170 -6.63 4.54 14.86
C ARG A 170 -6.54 4.28 13.36
N LEU A 171 -6.65 5.35 12.57
CA LEU A 171 -6.47 5.28 11.12
C LEU A 171 -4.99 5.32 10.76
N VAL A 172 -4.55 4.40 9.90
CA VAL A 172 -3.17 4.35 9.40
C VAL A 172 -3.15 4.17 7.88
N ASP A 173 -2.26 4.87 7.19
CA ASP A 173 -2.06 4.73 5.74
C ASP A 173 -0.81 3.88 5.38
N GLY A 174 -0.01 3.50 6.38
CA GLY A 174 1.19 2.69 6.21
C GLY A 174 2.43 3.48 5.78
N SER A 175 2.31 4.78 5.52
CA SER A 175 3.41 5.62 5.04
C SER A 175 4.59 5.70 6.03
N GLY A 176 4.32 5.83 7.33
CA GLY A 176 5.36 5.90 8.35
C GLY A 176 6.23 4.65 8.46
N LEU A 177 5.63 3.46 8.33
CA LEU A 177 6.39 2.20 8.32
C LEU A 177 7.22 2.07 7.04
N ALA A 178 6.65 2.43 5.88
CA ALA A 178 7.38 2.46 4.62
C ALA A 178 8.59 3.42 4.68
N THR A 179 8.42 4.62 5.23
CA THR A 179 9.51 5.58 5.47
C THR A 179 10.59 5.00 6.37
N ALA A 180 10.24 4.31 7.46
CA ALA A 180 11.22 3.69 8.34
C ALA A 180 12.05 2.61 7.64
N VAL A 181 11.43 1.82 6.77
CA VAL A 181 12.11 0.79 5.98
C VAL A 181 13.04 1.41 4.95
N VAL A 182 12.59 2.45 4.22
CA VAL A 182 13.44 3.21 3.29
C VAL A 182 14.65 3.81 4.01
N LEU A 183 14.44 4.50 5.13
CA LEU A 183 15.51 5.11 5.93
C LEU A 183 16.55 4.11 6.44
N ARG A 184 16.17 2.83 6.59
CA ARG A 184 17.08 1.75 7.00
C ARG A 184 17.89 1.19 5.84
N SER A 185 17.39 1.29 4.62
CA SER A 185 18.08 0.87 3.39
C SER A 185 19.15 1.87 2.92
N ILE A 186 19.09 3.13 3.39
CA ILE A 186 20.07 4.16 3.05
C ILE A 186 21.42 3.84 3.72
N PRO A 187 22.56 3.91 2.99
CA PRO A 187 23.89 3.75 3.59
C PRO A 187 24.11 4.70 4.77
N ARG A 188 24.64 4.18 5.89
CA ARG A 188 24.76 4.94 7.15
C ARG A 188 25.72 6.12 7.07
N ASP A 189 26.67 6.07 6.16
CA ASP A 189 27.70 7.06 5.89
C ASP A 189 27.28 8.09 4.83
N ALA A 190 26.04 7.99 4.30
CA ALA A 190 25.53 8.94 3.33
C ALA A 190 25.38 10.34 3.96
N LYS A 191 26.20 11.29 3.50
CA LYS A 191 26.11 12.71 3.88
C LYS A 191 25.15 13.51 3.01
N GLN A 192 24.98 13.07 1.76
CA GLN A 192 24.11 13.70 0.78
C GLN A 192 23.31 12.64 0.04
N VAL A 193 22.05 12.93 -0.24
CA VAL A 193 21.18 12.10 -1.06
C VAL A 193 20.47 12.95 -2.11
N LEU A 194 20.22 12.39 -3.28
CA LEU A 194 19.29 12.96 -4.25
C LEU A 194 17.93 12.29 -4.06
N LEU A 195 16.89 13.07 -3.79
CA LEU A 195 15.52 12.58 -3.81
C LEU A 195 14.87 12.92 -5.15
N HIS A 196 14.70 11.89 -5.98
CA HIS A 196 14.06 11.96 -7.28
C HIS A 196 12.78 11.12 -7.27
N ALA A 197 11.72 11.72 -6.75
CA ALA A 197 10.43 11.09 -6.61
C ALA A 197 9.30 12.09 -6.84
N GLY A 198 8.14 11.60 -7.26
CA GLY A 198 6.93 12.42 -7.35
C GLY A 198 6.35 12.77 -5.97
N PRO A 199 5.19 13.43 -5.94
CA PRO A 199 4.55 13.90 -4.71
C PRO A 199 3.98 12.73 -3.89
N SER A 200 4.84 12.06 -3.10
CA SER A 200 4.45 10.97 -2.21
C SER A 200 4.70 11.32 -0.74
N LYS A 201 3.83 10.85 0.15
CA LYS A 201 3.99 11.01 1.61
C LYS A 201 5.29 10.38 2.10
N VAL A 202 5.65 9.23 1.52
CA VAL A 202 6.87 8.48 1.87
C VAL A 202 8.12 9.28 1.48
N ALA A 203 8.16 9.87 0.28
CA ALA A 203 9.25 10.73 -0.16
C ALA A 203 9.43 11.94 0.77
N CYS A 204 8.34 12.66 1.04
CA CYS A 204 8.35 13.84 1.91
C CYS A 204 8.82 13.50 3.33
N ALA A 205 8.25 12.43 3.93
CA ALA A 205 8.63 11.99 5.26
C ALA A 205 10.07 11.47 5.33
N THR A 206 10.55 10.82 4.26
CA THR A 206 11.96 10.37 4.16
C THR A 206 12.90 11.56 4.11
N ALA A 207 12.61 12.56 3.27
CA ALA A 207 13.41 13.77 3.18
C ALA A 207 13.45 14.53 4.51
N ALA A 208 12.29 14.77 5.13
CA ALA A 208 12.21 15.43 6.43
C ALA A 208 13.04 14.68 7.50
N ALA A 209 12.91 13.36 7.58
CA ALA A 209 13.67 12.56 8.53
C ALA A 209 15.19 12.56 8.27
N LEU A 210 15.62 12.69 7.00
CA LEU A 210 17.04 12.83 6.65
C LEU A 210 17.58 14.21 7.02
N CYS A 211 16.83 15.28 6.74
CA CYS A 211 17.19 16.63 7.16
C CYS A 211 17.31 16.72 8.69
N GLU A 212 16.40 16.07 9.45
CA GLU A 212 16.50 16.01 10.91
C GLU A 212 17.79 15.32 11.39
N ARG A 213 18.22 14.27 10.69
CA ARG A 213 19.49 13.57 10.91
C ARG A 213 20.73 14.35 10.46
N GLY A 214 20.56 15.52 9.84
CA GLY A 214 21.66 16.33 9.30
C GLY A 214 22.25 15.76 8.01
N VAL A 215 21.49 14.95 7.27
CA VAL A 215 21.84 14.48 5.92
C VAL A 215 21.27 15.48 4.92
N GLN A 216 22.09 15.93 3.99
CA GLN A 216 21.70 16.88 2.96
C GLN A 216 20.84 16.18 1.90
N VAL A 217 19.64 16.69 1.67
CA VAL A 217 18.68 16.18 0.69
C VAL A 217 18.63 17.16 -0.47
N VAL A 218 19.11 16.72 -1.63
CA VAL A 218 19.02 17.47 -2.89
C VAL A 218 17.74 17.04 -3.60
N MET A 219 16.94 18.01 -4.04
CA MET A 219 15.70 17.77 -4.80
C MET A 219 15.64 18.64 -6.05
N ASN A 220 14.95 18.16 -7.08
CA ASN A 220 14.65 18.99 -8.24
C ASN A 220 13.72 20.16 -7.82
N PRO A 221 13.91 21.37 -8.36
CA PRO A 221 13.04 22.51 -8.08
C PRO A 221 11.63 22.28 -8.63
N ASN A 222 10.71 21.88 -7.76
CA ASN A 222 9.32 21.66 -8.10
C ASN A 222 8.41 22.01 -6.92
N LYS A 223 7.09 21.87 -7.09
CA LYS A 223 6.09 22.14 -6.04
C LYS A 223 6.31 21.31 -4.77
N GLU A 224 6.95 20.14 -4.87
CA GLU A 224 7.24 19.28 -3.71
C GLU A 224 8.33 19.86 -2.85
N TYR A 225 9.37 20.44 -3.45
CA TYR A 225 10.43 21.14 -2.70
C TYR A 225 9.84 22.25 -1.83
N ASP A 226 8.97 23.10 -2.40
CA ASP A 226 8.38 24.22 -1.65
C ASP A 226 7.44 23.74 -0.54
N MET A 227 6.62 22.71 -0.83
CA MET A 227 5.75 22.08 0.16
C MET A 227 6.56 21.47 1.31
N LEU A 228 7.62 20.72 1.00
CA LEU A 228 8.48 20.09 2.00
C LEU A 228 9.22 21.15 2.83
N LYS A 229 9.74 22.19 2.18
CA LYS A 229 10.43 23.29 2.85
C LYS A 229 9.53 23.97 3.89
N SER A 230 8.23 24.16 3.59
CA SER A 230 7.28 24.73 4.55
C SER A 230 6.96 23.83 5.77
N GLN A 231 7.31 22.53 5.70
CA GLN A 231 7.01 21.54 6.76
C GLN A 231 8.21 21.27 7.67
N ILE A 232 9.43 21.62 7.23
CA ILE A 232 10.67 21.40 8.00
C ILE A 232 10.96 22.67 8.82
N ALA A 233 11.40 22.50 10.07
CA ALA A 233 11.82 23.61 10.90
C ALA A 233 12.97 24.40 10.26
N ASP A 234 12.96 25.74 10.39
CA ASP A 234 13.95 26.62 9.72
C ASP A 234 15.41 26.23 10.00
N SER A 235 15.71 25.75 11.22
CA SER A 235 17.05 25.28 11.61
C SER A 235 17.53 24.03 10.86
N LYS A 236 16.61 23.28 10.26
CA LYS A 236 16.86 22.03 9.52
C LYS A 236 16.61 22.18 8.03
N ALA A 237 15.93 23.25 7.62
CA ALA A 237 15.67 23.57 6.21
C ALA A 237 16.96 23.81 5.42
N SER A 238 18.08 24.16 6.07
CA SER A 238 19.39 24.27 5.42
C SER A 238 19.92 22.94 4.85
N TYR A 239 19.44 21.80 5.34
CA TYR A 239 19.79 20.49 4.79
C TYR A 239 18.97 20.14 3.55
N LEU A 240 17.93 20.91 3.23
CA LEU A 240 17.14 20.72 2.02
C LEU A 240 17.66 21.68 0.94
N GLU A 241 18.28 21.13 -0.10
CA GLU A 241 18.87 21.92 -1.18
C GLU A 241 18.19 21.70 -2.52
N ARG A 242 18.13 22.79 -3.28
CA ARG A 242 17.67 22.77 -4.65
C ARG A 242 18.79 22.27 -5.55
N ARG A 243 18.49 21.28 -6.38
CA ARG A 243 19.39 20.85 -7.45
C ARG A 243 19.67 22.04 -8.37
N SER A 244 20.95 22.32 -8.56
CA SER A 244 21.44 23.32 -9.52
C SER A 244 22.51 22.69 -10.40
N ASP A 245 22.72 23.25 -11.58
CA ASP A 245 23.64 22.69 -12.59
C ASP A 245 25.11 22.67 -12.14
N ASN A 246 25.45 23.45 -11.11
CA ASN A 246 26.80 23.54 -10.56
C ASN A 246 27.05 22.61 -9.36
N HIS A 247 26.04 21.89 -8.85
CA HIS A 247 26.22 21.01 -7.70
C HIS A 247 26.73 19.62 -8.09
N HIS A 248 27.64 19.09 -7.28
CA HIS A 248 28.05 17.70 -7.39
C HIS A 248 26.85 16.78 -7.12
N THR A 249 26.52 15.94 -8.09
CA THR A 249 25.39 15.03 -7.98
C THR A 249 25.66 13.97 -6.90
N PRO A 250 24.78 13.81 -5.89
CA PRO A 250 24.98 12.82 -4.83
C PRO A 250 25.15 11.39 -5.36
N GLN A 251 25.88 10.57 -4.61
CA GLN A 251 26.07 9.14 -4.93
C GLN A 251 24.84 8.30 -4.60
N VAL A 252 24.03 8.70 -3.62
CA VAL A 252 22.83 7.95 -3.20
C VAL A 252 21.59 8.60 -3.79
N TRP A 253 20.81 7.81 -4.52
CA TRP A 253 19.61 8.25 -5.25
C TRP A 253 18.38 7.54 -4.70
N LEU A 254 17.50 8.31 -4.04
CA LEU A 254 16.19 7.83 -3.59
C LEU A 254 15.20 8.04 -4.73
N VAL A 255 14.66 6.96 -5.30
CA VAL A 255 13.88 7.03 -6.54
C VAL A 255 12.53 6.31 -6.44
N ASP A 256 11.48 6.94 -6.98
CA ASP A 256 10.16 6.31 -7.12
C ASP A 256 9.98 5.77 -8.55
N SER A 257 9.77 6.67 -9.50
CA SER A 257 9.83 6.41 -10.94
C SER A 257 10.98 7.22 -11.54
N ILE A 258 11.91 6.55 -12.22
CA ILE A 258 13.04 7.19 -12.91
C ILE A 258 13.17 6.58 -14.30
N ASP A 259 13.35 7.43 -15.31
CA ASP A 259 13.48 6.98 -16.69
C ASP A 259 14.93 6.60 -17.05
N ASP A 260 15.10 6.05 -18.26
CA ASP A 260 16.39 5.55 -18.74
C ASP A 260 17.42 6.69 -18.94
N GLU A 261 17.01 7.91 -19.29
CA GLU A 261 17.90 9.05 -19.51
C GLU A 261 18.31 9.71 -18.19
N GLU A 262 17.38 9.85 -17.25
CA GLU A 262 17.63 10.35 -15.89
C GLU A 262 18.64 9.45 -15.16
N GLN A 263 18.54 8.12 -15.31
CA GLN A 263 19.52 7.18 -14.76
C GLN A 263 20.93 7.38 -15.33
N LYS A 264 21.07 7.83 -16.60
CA LYS A 264 22.39 8.09 -17.19
C LYS A 264 23.08 9.31 -16.60
N MET A 265 22.31 10.24 -16.01
CA MET A 265 22.84 11.42 -15.32
C MET A 265 23.45 11.09 -13.95
N ALA A 266 23.26 9.85 -13.45
CA ALA A 266 23.85 9.43 -12.19
C ALA A 266 25.38 9.29 -12.28
N PRO A 267 26.11 9.68 -11.22
CA PRO A 267 27.55 9.51 -11.19
C PRO A 267 27.93 8.02 -11.21
N LYS A 268 29.13 7.73 -11.72
CA LYS A 268 29.68 6.36 -11.69
C LYS A 268 29.74 5.86 -10.25
N GLY A 269 29.26 4.64 -10.01
CA GLY A 269 29.19 4.03 -8.67
C GLY A 269 27.96 4.41 -7.86
N ALA A 270 26.99 5.15 -8.42
CA ALA A 270 25.80 5.57 -7.70
C ALA A 270 25.00 4.38 -7.13
N VAL A 271 24.33 4.61 -6.00
CA VAL A 271 23.47 3.66 -5.33
C VAL A 271 22.02 4.12 -5.46
N PHE A 272 21.22 3.37 -6.20
CA PHE A 272 19.78 3.58 -6.33
C PHE A 272 19.02 2.84 -5.23
N VAL A 273 18.27 3.58 -4.44
CA VAL A 273 17.38 3.08 -3.39
C VAL A 273 15.94 3.33 -3.83
N PRO A 274 15.18 2.28 -4.20
CA PRO A 274 13.77 2.44 -4.51
C PRO A 274 13.00 2.91 -3.28
N ILE A 275 12.11 3.88 -3.44
CA ILE A 275 11.13 4.26 -2.41
C ILE A 275 9.70 3.85 -2.81
N SER A 276 9.54 3.38 -4.05
CA SER A 276 8.31 2.82 -4.60
C SER A 276 8.09 1.35 -4.19
N GLN A 277 6.88 0.86 -4.41
CA GLN A 277 6.57 -0.57 -4.32
C GLN A 277 7.11 -1.37 -5.52
N PHE A 278 7.36 -0.70 -6.64
CA PHE A 278 7.82 -1.35 -7.87
C PHE A 278 9.34 -1.29 -7.99
N PRO A 279 9.98 -2.37 -8.48
CA PRO A 279 11.41 -2.37 -8.72
C PRO A 279 11.76 -1.46 -9.90
N ILE A 280 12.94 -0.83 -9.82
CA ILE A 280 13.46 0.03 -10.89
C ILE A 280 14.09 -0.82 -11.98
N LYS A 281 13.90 -0.43 -13.23
CA LYS A 281 14.64 -0.99 -14.37
C LYS A 281 16.11 -0.60 -14.29
N LYS A 282 17.01 -1.58 -14.32
CA LYS A 282 18.46 -1.37 -14.21
C LYS A 282 19.06 -1.06 -15.58
N ILE A 283 19.59 0.16 -15.76
CA ILE A 283 20.20 0.61 -17.02
C ILE A 283 21.73 0.66 -16.95
N ARG A 284 22.29 1.12 -15.82
CA ARG A 284 23.73 1.31 -15.64
C ARG A 284 24.35 0.09 -14.96
N LYS A 285 25.37 -0.53 -15.56
CA LYS A 285 26.08 -1.68 -14.97
C LYS A 285 27.10 -1.29 -13.90
N ASP A 286 27.54 -0.04 -13.93
CA ASP A 286 28.52 0.54 -13.01
C ASP A 286 27.89 1.19 -11.77
N CYS A 287 26.58 1.02 -11.58
CA CYS A 287 25.82 1.51 -10.43
C CYS A 287 25.22 0.34 -9.64
N THR A 288 24.94 0.57 -8.36
CA THR A 288 24.30 -0.42 -7.48
C THR A 288 22.82 -0.13 -7.39
N TYR A 289 21.97 -1.14 -7.64
CA TYR A 289 20.53 -1.03 -7.51
C TYR A 289 20.07 -1.91 -6.35
N LEU A 290 19.62 -1.27 -5.27
CA LEU A 290 19.05 -1.99 -4.14
C LEU A 290 17.68 -2.58 -4.53
N SER A 291 17.32 -3.68 -3.89
CA SER A 291 15.96 -4.21 -3.96
C SER A 291 14.98 -3.23 -3.31
N THR A 292 13.73 -3.28 -3.76
CA THR A 292 12.64 -2.53 -3.13
C THR A 292 12.65 -2.81 -1.63
N PRO A 293 12.76 -1.77 -0.78
CA PRO A 293 12.84 -1.95 0.66
C PRO A 293 11.63 -2.71 1.19
N ALA A 294 11.89 -3.82 1.87
CA ALA A 294 10.86 -4.73 2.36
C ALA A 294 11.20 -5.23 3.77
N MET A 295 10.18 -5.69 4.48
CA MET A 295 10.35 -6.29 5.80
C MET A 295 10.46 -7.81 5.69
N LYS A 296 11.34 -8.40 6.50
CA LYS A 296 11.37 -9.86 6.70
C LYS A 296 10.15 -10.26 7.52
N ILE A 297 9.52 -11.37 7.16
CA ILE A 297 8.51 -12.01 8.00
C ILE A 297 9.16 -12.37 9.34
N PRO A 298 8.55 -12.01 10.49
CA PRO A 298 9.08 -12.38 11.81
C PRO A 298 9.29 -13.90 11.92
N GLU A 299 10.36 -14.33 12.59
CA GLU A 299 10.69 -15.76 12.75
C GLU A 299 9.57 -16.55 13.45
N THR A 300 8.80 -15.90 14.32
CA THR A 300 7.61 -16.49 14.96
C THR A 300 6.46 -16.79 14.00
N MET A 301 6.58 -16.40 12.72
CA MET A 301 5.58 -16.55 11.66
C MET A 301 6.13 -17.35 10.47
N GLN A 302 7.38 -17.83 10.54
CA GLN A 302 7.97 -18.77 9.57
C GLN A 302 7.76 -20.20 10.07
#